data_AF-A0A2R6MZ47-F1
#
_entry.id   AF-A0A2R6MZ47-F1
#
_cell.length_a   1.000
_cell.length_b   1.000
_cell.length_c   1.000
_cell.angle_alpha   90.00
_cell.angle_beta   90.00
_cell.angle_gamma   90.00
#
_symmetry.space_group_name_H-M   'P 1'
#
loop_
_entity.id
_entity.type
_entity.pdbx_description
1 polymer ?
#
loop_
_entity_poly.entity_id
_entity_poly.type
_entity_poly.pdbx_seq_one_letter_code
_entity_poly.pdbx_strand_id
1 'polypeptide(L)'
;MDLPELREEIRTIDREIVELIARRTYVADTIAGVKQRRGLPTVDERQERRVMDRAGENAVRFDVDRNLVKAVFRMLIELNKIEQRDRRRDGTEADDFQSDGDCDSD
;
A
#
# COMPACT_ATOMS: atom_id res chain seq x y z
N MET A 1 34.76 -2.18 10.92
CA MET A 1 33.50 -2.10 11.68
C MET A 1 33.50 -3.17 12.74
N ASP A 2 33.09 -2.82 13.95
CA ASP A 2 32.86 -3.78 15.03
C ASP A 2 31.39 -4.26 15.06
N LEU A 3 31.08 -5.20 15.96
CA LEU A 3 29.73 -5.77 16.06
C LEU A 3 28.65 -4.74 16.46
N PRO A 4 28.89 -3.83 17.43
CA PRO A 4 28.00 -2.70 17.69
C PRO A 4 27.69 -1.83 16.46
N GLU A 5 28.70 -1.44 15.69
CA GLU A 5 28.53 -0.61 14.49
C GLU A 5 27.64 -1.29 13.44
N LEU A 6 27.89 -2.58 13.15
CA LEU A 6 27.07 -3.35 12.20
C LEU A 6 25.61 -3.49 12.66
N ARG A 7 25.37 -3.60 13.96
CA ARG A 7 24.00 -3.67 14.50
C ARG A 7 23.27 -2.33 14.37
N GLU A 8 23.98 -1.22 14.48
CA GLU A 8 23.40 0.11 14.27
C GLU A 8 23.08 0.36 12.79
N GLU A 9 23.93 -0.14 11.88
CA GLU A 9 23.66 -0.12 10.44
C GLU A 9 22.38 -0.89 10.12
N ILE A 10 22.18 -2.10 10.67
CA ILE A 10 20.94 -2.87 10.50
C ILE A 10 19.72 -2.09 11.00
N ARG A 11 19.80 -1.47 12.19
CA ARG A 11 18.67 -0.67 12.72
C ARG A 11 18.31 0.50 11.83
N THR A 12 19.32 1.12 11.21
CA THR A 12 19.10 2.21 10.26
C THR A 12 18.37 1.69 9.02
N ILE A 13 18.82 0.57 8.46
CA ILE A 13 18.17 -0.11 7.33
C ILE A 13 16.73 -0.48 7.67
N ASP A 14 16.47 -1.04 8.86
CA ASP A 14 15.13 -1.42 9.31
C ASP A 14 14.18 -0.22 9.37
N ARG A 15 14.65 0.92 9.90
CA ARG A 15 13.88 2.17 9.91
C ARG A 15 13.56 2.64 8.49
N GLU A 16 14.56 2.64 7.61
CA GLU A 16 14.39 3.05 6.21
C GLU A 16 13.41 2.13 5.46
N ILE A 17 13.41 0.82 5.73
CA ILE A 17 12.44 -0.11 5.16
C ILE A 17 11.02 0.30 5.56
N VAL A 18 10.78 0.61 6.85
CA VAL A 18 9.46 1.05 7.32
C VAL A 18 9.04 2.35 6.65
N GLU A 19 9.93 3.33 6.53
CA GLU A 19 9.67 4.60 5.85
C GLU A 19 9.32 4.39 4.36
N LEU A 20 10.04 3.50 3.67
CA LEU A 20 9.78 3.15 2.27
C LEU A 20 8.43 2.44 2.10
N ILE A 21 8.05 1.57 3.04
CA ILE A 21 6.74 0.92 3.04
C ILE A 21 5.64 1.95 3.19
N ALA A 22 5.74 2.85 4.18
CA ALA A 22 4.77 3.92 4.39
C ALA A 22 4.60 4.81 3.14
N ARG A 23 5.73 5.22 2.53
CA ARG A 23 5.72 6.02 1.30
C ARG A 23 5.07 5.26 0.13
N ARG A 24 5.37 3.97 -0.04
CA ARG A 24 4.76 3.13 -1.08
C ARG A 24 3.25 3.03 -0.89
N THR A 25 2.80 2.87 0.34
CA THR A 25 1.38 2.80 0.70
C THR A 25 0.65 4.10 0.36
N TYR A 26 1.20 5.26 0.75
CA TYR A 26 0.64 6.56 0.40
C TYR A 26 0.47 6.78 -1.11
N VAL A 27 1.48 6.41 -1.92
CA VAL A 27 1.41 6.53 -3.38
C VAL A 27 0.31 5.63 -3.95
N ALA A 28 0.20 4.41 -3.44
CA ALA A 28 -0.78 3.46 -3.92
C ALA A 28 -2.23 3.83 -3.52
N ASP A 29 -2.43 4.45 -2.36
CA ASP A 29 -3.68 5.11 -1.98
C ASP A 29 -4.04 6.27 -2.93
N THR A 30 -3.07 7.16 -3.19
CA THR A 30 -3.25 8.27 -4.13
C THR A 30 -3.69 7.76 -5.52
N ILE A 31 -3.10 6.66 -6.00
CA ILE A 31 -3.50 5.99 -7.26
C ILE A 31 -4.92 5.45 -7.16
N ALA A 32 -5.32 4.85 -6.04
CA ALA A 32 -6.68 4.36 -5.83
C ALA A 32 -7.71 5.49 -5.93
N GLY A 33 -7.44 6.64 -5.29
CA GLY A 33 -8.30 7.83 -5.40
C GLY A 33 -8.40 8.37 -6.83
N VAL A 34 -7.30 8.35 -7.60
CA VAL A 34 -7.33 8.70 -9.03
C VAL A 34 -8.18 7.71 -9.83
N LYS A 35 -8.06 6.40 -9.57
CA LYS A 35 -8.87 5.37 -10.23
C LYS A 35 -10.36 5.55 -9.94
N GLN A 36 -10.73 5.80 -8.69
CA GLN A 36 -12.10 6.04 -8.28
C GLN A 36 -12.72 7.24 -9.01
N ARG A 37 -12.02 8.39 -9.03
CA ARG A 37 -12.49 9.60 -9.75
C ARG A 37 -12.63 9.39 -11.26
N ARG A 38 -11.92 8.41 -11.83
CA ARG A 38 -11.96 8.07 -13.26
C ARG A 38 -12.86 6.88 -13.57
N GLY A 39 -13.56 6.31 -12.58
CA GLY A 39 -14.39 5.12 -12.76
C GLY A 39 -13.59 3.86 -13.15
N LEU A 40 -12.29 3.81 -12.84
CA LEU A 40 -11.43 2.68 -13.17
C LEU A 40 -11.48 1.60 -12.08
N PRO A 41 -11.35 0.31 -12.44
CA PRO A 41 -11.25 -0.78 -11.47
C PRO A 41 -10.08 -0.58 -10.50
N THR A 42 -10.33 -0.79 -9.21
CA THR A 42 -9.26 -0.77 -8.19
C THR A 42 -8.28 -1.91 -8.37
N VAL A 43 -8.80 -3.11 -8.66
CA VAL A 43 -7.99 -4.30 -8.92
C VAL A 43 -7.45 -4.24 -10.35
N ASP A 44 -6.13 -4.39 -10.48
CA ASP A 44 -5.43 -4.42 -11.76
C ASP A 44 -4.39 -5.54 -11.73
N GLU A 45 -4.81 -6.74 -12.13
CA GLU A 45 -3.97 -7.94 -12.14
C GLU A 45 -2.74 -7.80 -13.05
N ARG A 46 -2.86 -7.01 -14.13
CA ARG A 46 -1.73 -6.74 -15.02
C ARG A 46 -0.67 -5.92 -14.30
N GLN A 47 -1.10 -4.92 -13.53
CA GLN A 47 -0.19 -4.13 -12.71
C GLN A 47 0.43 -4.96 -11.58
N GLU A 48 -0.33 -5.84 -10.91
CA GLU A 48 0.21 -6.76 -9.89
C GLU A 48 1.30 -7.66 -10.48
N ARG A 49 1.05 -8.25 -11.66
CA ARG A 49 2.06 -9.06 -12.36
C ARG A 49 3.33 -8.26 -12.68
N ARG A 50 3.20 -7.04 -13.19
CA ARG A 50 4.35 -6.14 -13.45
C ARG A 50 5.13 -5.78 -12.20
N VAL A 51 4.46 -5.62 -11.05
CA VAL A 51 5.13 -5.40 -9.77
C VAL A 51 5.93 -6.64 -9.37
N MET A 52 5.36 -7.83 -9.55
CA MET A 52 6.03 -9.10 -9.24
C MET A 52 7.20 -9.42 -10.17
N ASP A 53 7.11 -9.05 -11.46
CA ASP A 53 8.19 -9.20 -12.42
C ASP A 53 9.38 -8.31 -12.03
N ARG A 54 9.14 -7.02 -11.75
CA ARG A 54 10.16 -6.09 -11.25
C ARG A 54 10.77 -6.52 -9.92
N ALA A 55 9.98 -7.08 -9.00
CA ALA A 55 10.50 -7.63 -7.75
C ALA A 55 11.49 -8.77 -8.03
N GLY A 56 11.16 -9.64 -8.98
CA GLY A 56 12.04 -10.74 -9.38
C GLY A 56 13.31 -10.28 -10.09
N GLU A 57 13.24 -9.26 -10.93
CA GLU A 57 14.41 -8.66 -11.60
C GLU A 57 15.36 -8.00 -10.59
N ASN A 58 14.82 -7.24 -9.63
CA ASN A 58 15.63 -6.63 -8.58
C ASN A 58 16.29 -7.68 -7.69
N ALA A 59 15.60 -8.78 -7.37
CA ALA A 59 16.19 -9.86 -6.58
C ALA A 59 17.46 -10.43 -7.24
N VAL A 60 17.43 -10.67 -8.56
CA VAL A 60 18.60 -11.09 -9.31
C VAL A 60 19.70 -10.04 -9.28
N ARG A 61 19.35 -8.77 -9.48
CA ARG A 61 20.32 -7.67 -9.52
C ARG A 61 21.08 -7.51 -8.20
N PHE A 62 20.43 -7.75 -7.08
CA PHE A 62 21.02 -7.61 -5.74
C PHE A 62 21.50 -8.94 -5.16
N ASP A 63 21.53 -10.02 -5.95
CA ASP A 63 21.98 -11.36 -5.55
C ASP A 63 21.26 -11.90 -4.30
N VAL A 64 19.93 -11.73 -4.26
CA VAL A 64 19.06 -12.23 -3.18
C VAL A 64 18.02 -13.20 -3.71
N ASP A 65 17.49 -14.07 -2.83
CA ASP A 65 16.52 -15.08 -3.23
C ASP A 65 15.25 -14.45 -3.81
N ARG A 66 14.96 -14.84 -5.06
CA ARG A 66 13.81 -14.33 -5.82
C ARG A 66 12.48 -14.64 -5.14
N ASN A 67 12.33 -15.81 -4.53
CA ASN A 67 11.07 -16.23 -3.93
C ASN A 67 10.78 -15.45 -2.65
N LEU A 68 11.81 -15.18 -1.83
CA LEU A 68 11.73 -14.34 -0.63
C LEU A 68 11.36 -12.90 -1.00
N VAL A 69 12.05 -12.28 -1.96
CA VAL A 69 11.70 -10.92 -2.40
C VAL A 69 10.28 -10.87 -2.95
N LYS A 70 9.89 -11.85 -3.77
CA LYS A 70 8.51 -11.95 -4.26
C LYS A 70 7.51 -12.13 -3.11
N ALA A 71 7.82 -12.87 -2.06
CA ALA A 71 6.95 -13.02 -0.88
C ALA A 71 6.74 -11.68 -0.17
N VAL A 72 7.81 -10.90 0.04
CA VAL A 72 7.70 -9.54 0.59
C VAL A 72 6.79 -8.66 -0.27
N PHE A 73 6.99 -8.67 -1.58
CA PHE A 73 6.15 -7.87 -2.48
C PHE A 73 4.68 -8.30 -2.50
N ARG A 74 4.38 -9.59 -2.32
CA ARG A 74 2.99 -10.05 -2.13
C ARG A 74 2.37 -9.43 -0.88
N MET A 75 3.09 -9.43 0.25
CA MET A 75 2.61 -8.79 1.47
C MET A 75 2.34 -7.30 1.27
N LEU A 76 3.22 -6.59 0.54
CA LEU A 76 3.03 -5.16 0.23
C LEU A 76 1.86 -4.87 -0.71
N ILE A 77 1.52 -5.79 -1.60
CA ILE A 77 0.33 -5.70 -2.45
C ILE A 77 -0.93 -5.93 -1.60
N GLU A 78 -0.93 -6.96 -0.76
CA GLU A 78 -2.06 -7.29 0.11
C GLU A 78 -2.35 -6.19 1.14
N LEU A 79 -1.32 -5.58 1.76
CA LEU A 79 -1.46 -4.42 2.63
C LEU A 79 -2.28 -3.31 1.96
N ASN A 80 -1.97 -3.03 0.68
CA ASN A 80 -2.68 -2.02 -0.08
C ASN A 80 -4.14 -2.38 -0.39
N LYS A 81 -4.42 -3.66 -0.65
CA LYS A 81 -5.78 -4.12 -0.90
C LYS A 81 -6.65 -4.00 0.35
N ILE A 82 -6.09 -4.28 1.53
CA ILE A 82 -6.79 -4.13 2.82
C ILE A 82 -7.17 -2.68 3.05
N GLU A 83 -6.21 -1.75 2.97
CA GLU A 83 -6.49 -0.33 3.17
C GLU A 83 -7.53 0.23 2.19
N GLN A 84 -7.51 -0.22 0.93
CA GLN A 84 -8.52 0.19 -0.06
C GLN A 84 -9.92 -0.36 0.26
N ARG A 85 -10.03 -1.53 0.90
CA ARG A 85 -11.31 -2.09 1.34
C ARG A 85 -11.86 -1.33 2.54
N ASP A 86 -10.99 -0.99 3.49
CA ASP A 86 -11.39 -0.26 4.70
C ASP A 86 -11.92 1.15 4.35
N ARG A 87 -11.25 1.87 3.43
CA ARG A 87 -11.74 3.18 2.95
C ARG A 87 -13.10 3.12 2.24
N ARG A 88 -13.41 2.01 1.56
CA ARG A 88 -14.75 1.81 0.95
C ARG A 88 -15.82 1.57 1.99
N ARG A 89 -15.46 0.89 3.08
CA ARG A 89 -16.39 0.59 4.17
C ARG A 89 -16.72 1.86 4.95
N ASP A 90 -15.71 2.67 5.23
CA ASP A 90 -15.83 3.94 5.96
C ASP A 90 -16.56 5.03 5.12
N GLY A 91 -16.31 5.06 3.81
CA GLY A 91 -17.01 5.99 2.90
C GLY A 91 -18.50 5.69 2.68
N THR A 92 -19.05 4.59 3.22
CA THR A 92 -20.48 4.26 3.12
C THR A 92 -21.29 4.82 4.30
N GLU A 93 -20.66 5.17 5.43
CA GLU A 93 -21.35 5.70 6.61
C GLU A 93 -21.51 7.23 6.59
N ALA A 94 -20.83 7.94 5.68
CA ALA A 94 -20.84 9.41 5.62
C ALA A 94 -21.98 10.01 4.78
N ASP A 95 -22.66 9.23 3.93
CA ASP A 95 -23.72 9.73 3.03
C ASP A 95 -25.15 9.57 3.60
N ASP A 96 -25.34 8.89 4.74
CA ASP A 96 -26.67 8.59 5.31
C ASP A 96 -27.09 9.56 6.45
N PHE A 97 -26.34 10.63 6.74
CA PHE A 97 -26.64 11.56 7.85
C PHE A 97 -27.17 12.94 7.43
N GLN A 98 -27.70 13.11 6.22
CA GLN A 98 -28.34 14.35 5.79
C GLN A 98 -29.68 14.10 5.07
N SER A 99 -30.71 13.65 5.79
CA SER A 99 -32.10 13.84 5.31
C SER A 99 -33.14 14.20 6.38
N ASP A 100 -32.86 14.04 7.67
CA ASP A 100 -33.92 14.20 8.67
C ASP A 100 -33.64 15.40 9.58
N GLY A 101 -34.12 16.57 9.15
CA GLY A 101 -33.98 17.79 9.93
C GLY A 101 -34.75 19.02 9.44
N ASP A 102 -35.63 18.90 8.44
CA ASP A 102 -36.65 19.92 8.16
C ASP A 102 -37.97 19.48 8.79
N CYS A 103 -38.15 19.75 10.08
CA CYS A 103 -39.46 19.71 10.71
C CYS A 103 -39.68 20.99 11.52
N ASP A 104 -40.58 21.79 10.97
CA ASP A 104 -41.45 22.78 11.59
C ASP A 104 -40.83 24.12 12.06
N SER A 105 -41.06 25.11 11.19
CA SER A 105 -41.16 26.52 11.53
C SER A 105 -42.38 26.79 12.41
N ASP A 106 -42.25 27.80 13.27
CA ASP A 106 -43.22 28.34 14.23
C ASP A 106 -44.69 28.47 13.75
#